data_AF-A0AAJ7L4D9-F1
#
_entry.id   AF-A0AAJ7L4D9-F1
#
_cell.length_a   1.000
_cell.length_b   1.000
_cell.length_c   1.000
_cell.angle_alpha   90.00
_cell.angle_beta   90.00
_cell.angle_gamma   90.00
#
_symmetry.space_group_name_H-M   'P 1'
#
loop_
_entity.id
_entity.type
_entity.pdbx_description
1 polymer ?
#
loop_
_entity_poly.entity_id
_entity_poly.type
_entity_poly.pdbx_seq_one_letter_code
_entity_poly.pdbx_strand_id
1 'polypeptide(L)'
;MSELTPELPEELMPVMNYFDDNYIDRLIGAEIVRAPARFPIAMWSVYQRTVDGEARTNNFAEAAHRRLQSGFGVDHRKLIDGIRKVQQRRDVTYARYVAGHNPEPKR
;
A
#
# COMPACT_ATOMS: atom_id res chain seq x y z
N MET A 1 2.82 -25.17 4.63
CA MET A 1 2.04 -24.99 5.88
C MET A 1 1.55 -26.31 6.45
N SER A 2 1.12 -27.27 5.62
CA SER A 2 0.80 -28.65 6.07
C SER A 2 1.94 -29.38 6.80
N GLU A 3 3.19 -29.02 6.53
CA GLU A 3 4.38 -29.56 7.21
C GLU A 3 4.58 -28.99 8.63
N LEU A 4 3.98 -27.84 8.95
CA LEU A 4 4.09 -27.18 10.27
C LEU A 4 2.91 -27.52 11.19
N THR A 5 1.80 -28.01 10.63
CA THR A 5 0.63 -28.46 11.38
C THR A 5 0.95 -29.50 12.47
N PRO A 6 1.81 -30.52 12.26
CA PRO A 6 2.13 -31.49 13.33
C PRO A 6 2.98 -30.90 14.47
N GLU A 7 3.64 -29.77 14.25
CA GLU A 7 4.52 -29.12 15.24
C GLU A 7 3.81 -27.97 15.98
N LEU A 8 2.56 -27.66 15.62
CA LEU A 8 1.80 -26.55 16.20
C LEU A 8 1.01 -27.01 17.44
N PRO A 9 1.01 -26.22 18.53
CA PRO A 9 0.07 -26.39 19.63
C PRO A 9 -1.38 -26.39 19.15
N GLU A 10 -2.24 -27.21 19.78
CA GLU A 10 -3.65 -27.37 19.40
C GLU A 10 -4.42 -26.04 19.47
N GLU A 11 -4.04 -25.15 20.40
CA GLU A 11 -4.64 -23.83 20.58
C GLU A 11 -4.45 -22.91 19.38
N LEU A 12 -3.43 -23.16 18.54
CA LEU A 12 -3.14 -22.37 17.35
C LEU A 12 -3.79 -22.95 16.08
N MET A 13 -4.40 -24.12 16.15
CA MET A 13 -5.10 -24.74 15.03
C MET A 13 -6.22 -23.88 14.43
N PRO A 14 -7.02 -23.10 15.21
CA PRO A 14 -7.99 -22.18 14.64
C PRO A 14 -7.35 -21.10 13.75
N VAL A 15 -6.18 -20.60 14.15
CA VAL A 15 -5.42 -19.60 13.39
C VAL A 15 -4.84 -20.24 12.13
N MET A 16 -4.30 -21.45 12.24
CA MET A 16 -3.78 -22.19 11.09
C MET A 16 -4.87 -22.43 10.04
N ASN A 17 -6.04 -22.92 10.47
CA ASN A 17 -7.18 -23.14 9.58
C ASN A 17 -7.64 -21.85 8.88
N TYR A 18 -7.62 -20.72 9.59
CA TYR A 18 -7.92 -19.42 9.00
C TYR A 18 -6.95 -19.07 7.86
N PHE A 19 -5.65 -19.31 8.02
CA PHE A 19 -4.67 -19.03 6.96
C PHE A 19 -4.85 -19.93 5.74
N ASP A 20 -5.08 -21.22 5.95
CA ASP A 20 -5.28 -22.16 4.84
C ASP A 20 -6.54 -21.81 4.04
N ASP A 21 -7.64 -21.45 4.71
CA ASP A 21 -8.90 -21.08 4.05
C ASP A 21 -8.81 -19.76 3.28
N ASN A 22 -8.06 -18.80 3.80
CA ASN A 22 -8.06 -17.44 3.27
C ASN A 22 -6.91 -17.17 2.29
N TYR A 23 -5.74 -17.79 2.44
CA TYR A 23 -4.54 -17.35 1.74
C TYR A 23 -3.74 -18.44 0.99
N ILE A 24 -3.83 -19.72 1.37
CA ILE A 24 -2.85 -20.74 0.89
C ILE A 24 -3.48 -21.92 0.13
N ASP A 25 -4.77 -22.18 0.31
CA ASP A 25 -5.54 -23.31 -0.20
C ASP A 25 -5.58 -24.48 0.79
N ARG A 26 -6.79 -24.89 1.19
CA ARG A 26 -7.03 -26.02 2.09
C ARG A 26 -6.89 -27.35 1.32
N LEU A 27 -6.15 -28.29 1.89
CA LEU A 27 -6.15 -29.68 1.41
C LEU A 27 -7.46 -30.37 1.81
N ILE A 28 -8.19 -30.91 0.83
CA ILE A 28 -9.43 -31.67 1.07
C ILE A 28 -9.17 -33.15 0.82
N GLY A 29 -9.29 -33.96 1.88
CA GLY A 29 -9.16 -35.42 1.82
C GLY A 29 -7.72 -35.93 1.87
N ALA A 30 -7.56 -37.25 1.75
CA ALA A 30 -6.26 -37.92 1.68
C ALA A 30 -5.58 -37.74 0.31
N GLU A 31 -6.34 -37.38 -0.72
CA GLU A 31 -5.85 -37.06 -2.06
C GLU A 31 -5.73 -35.54 -2.25
N ILE A 32 -4.72 -35.17 -3.03
CA ILE A 32 -4.12 -33.84 -3.22
C ILE A 32 -5.09 -32.88 -3.98
N VAL A 33 -6.29 -32.65 -3.45
CA VAL A 33 -7.22 -31.66 -4.01
C VAL A 33 -7.18 -30.42 -3.13
N ARG A 34 -6.63 -29.33 -3.67
CA ARG A 34 -6.56 -28.03 -3.01
C ARG A 34 -7.82 -27.24 -3.31
N ALA A 35 -8.58 -26.90 -2.28
CA ALA A 35 -9.67 -25.94 -2.39
C ALA A 35 -9.05 -24.54 -2.57
N PRO A 36 -9.46 -23.75 -3.58
CA PRO A 36 -8.89 -22.44 -3.80
C PRO A 36 -9.15 -21.53 -2.60
N ALA A 37 -8.11 -20.82 -2.17
CA ALA A 37 -8.13 -19.83 -1.11
C ALA A 37 -9.11 -18.71 -1.47
N ARG A 38 -9.77 -18.18 -0.44
CA ARG A 38 -10.68 -17.04 -0.60
C ARG A 38 -10.00 -15.82 -1.22
N PHE A 39 -8.72 -15.61 -0.89
CA PHE A 39 -7.91 -14.51 -1.42
C PHE A 39 -6.71 -15.09 -2.18
N PRO A 40 -6.77 -15.16 -3.53
CA PRO A 40 -5.69 -15.66 -4.34
C PRO A 40 -4.39 -14.91 -4.11
N ILE A 41 -3.25 -15.60 -4.22
CA ILE A 41 -1.91 -15.03 -4.02
C ILE A 41 -1.68 -13.74 -4.82
N ALA A 42 -2.21 -13.66 -6.04
CA ALA A 42 -2.07 -12.50 -6.91
C ALA A 42 -2.75 -11.23 -6.36
N MET A 43 -3.71 -11.37 -5.44
CA MET A 43 -4.40 -10.24 -4.80
C MET A 43 -3.53 -9.57 -3.73
N TRP A 44 -2.80 -10.36 -2.95
CA TRP A 44 -2.10 -9.88 -1.74
C TRP A 44 -0.58 -9.94 -1.83
N SER A 45 -0.03 -10.72 -2.76
CA SER A 45 1.41 -10.79 -2.98
C SER A 45 1.90 -9.56 -3.72
N VAL A 46 2.82 -8.83 -3.09
CA VAL A 46 3.55 -7.71 -3.69
C VAL A 46 4.90 -8.14 -4.26
N TYR A 47 5.17 -9.45 -4.34
CA TYR A 47 6.46 -10.00 -4.75
C TYR A 47 6.88 -9.49 -6.13
N GLN A 48 6.03 -9.72 -7.14
CA GLN A 48 6.34 -9.35 -8.53
C GLN A 48 6.54 -7.83 -8.67
N ARG A 49 5.64 -7.03 -8.08
CA ARG A 49 5.77 -5.57 -8.02
C ARG A 49 7.08 -5.11 -7.36
N THR A 50 7.55 -5.83 -6.35
CA THR A 50 8.81 -5.49 -5.68
C THR A 50 10.01 -5.80 -6.56
N VAL A 51 9.99 -6.92 -7.28
CA VAL A 51 11.00 -7.28 -8.28
C VAL A 51 11.03 -6.25 -9.41
N ASP A 52 9.85 -5.81 -9.85
CA ASP A 52 9.69 -4.87 -10.97
C ASP A 52 9.88 -3.39 -10.55
N GLY A 53 10.16 -3.12 -9.27
CA GLY A 53 10.32 -1.75 -8.75
C GLY A 53 9.04 -0.92 -8.72
N GLU A 54 7.89 -1.56 -8.87
CA GLU A 54 6.58 -0.94 -8.85
C GLU A 54 6.11 -0.59 -7.41
N ALA A 55 5.11 0.29 -7.32
CA ALA A 55 4.56 0.65 -6.03
C ALA A 55 3.77 -0.50 -5.41
N ARG A 56 4.06 -0.78 -4.14
CA ARG A 56 3.64 -2.02 -3.49
C ARG A 56 2.14 -2.10 -3.24
N THR A 57 1.48 -1.05 -2.72
CA THR A 57 0.01 -1.07 -2.53
C THR A 57 -0.58 0.28 -2.14
N ASN A 58 0.01 1.01 -1.19
CA ASN A 58 -0.56 2.26 -0.67
C ASN A 58 0.39 3.46 -0.70
N ASN A 59 1.65 3.29 -1.12
CA ASN A 59 2.64 4.38 -1.05
C ASN A 59 2.18 5.65 -1.76
N PHE A 60 1.52 5.53 -2.91
CA PHE A 60 0.99 6.68 -3.64
C PHE A 60 -0.23 7.29 -2.96
N ALA A 61 -1.16 6.48 -2.46
CA ALA A 61 -2.34 6.96 -1.76
C ALA A 61 -1.99 7.57 -0.40
N GLU A 62 -1.04 7.00 0.35
CA GLU A 62 -0.45 7.60 1.53
C GLU A 62 0.32 8.87 1.21
N ALA A 63 1.12 8.90 0.13
CA ALA A 63 1.83 10.11 -0.28
C ALA A 63 0.85 11.23 -0.68
N ALA A 64 -0.22 10.88 -1.38
CA ALA A 64 -1.31 11.80 -1.71
C ALA A 64 -2.01 12.28 -0.42
N HIS A 65 -2.37 11.39 0.49
CA HIS A 65 -2.98 11.73 1.76
C HIS A 65 -2.08 12.64 2.61
N ARG A 66 -0.78 12.33 2.74
CA ARG A 66 0.21 13.17 3.44
C ARG A 66 0.31 14.56 2.81
N ARG A 67 0.34 14.63 1.46
CA ARG A 67 0.34 15.91 0.74
C ARG A 67 -0.92 16.72 1.01
N LEU A 68 -2.09 16.08 0.98
CA LEU A 68 -3.36 16.72 1.29
C LEU A 68 -3.38 17.24 2.74
N GLN A 69 -2.99 16.40 3.71
CA GLN A 69 -2.85 16.80 5.12
C GLN A 69 -1.90 17.99 5.28
N SER A 70 -0.76 18.00 4.58
CA SER A 70 0.20 19.11 4.65
C SER A 70 -0.31 20.42 4.03
N GLY A 71 -1.15 20.34 3.00
CA GLY A 71 -1.66 21.50 2.27
C GLY A 71 -2.94 22.09 2.85
N PHE A 72 -3.81 21.22 3.39
CA PHE A 72 -5.16 21.58 3.85
C PHE A 72 -5.32 21.51 5.38
N GLY A 73 -4.40 20.86 6.09
CA GLY A 73 -4.57 20.54 7.51
C GLY A 73 -5.62 19.45 7.75
N VAL A 74 -5.93 19.19 9.02
CA VAL A 74 -6.91 18.17 9.45
C VAL A 74 -8.37 18.65 9.24
N ASP A 75 -8.58 19.93 8.91
CA ASP A 75 -9.91 20.52 8.75
C ASP A 75 -10.24 20.74 7.25
N HIS A 76 -11.02 19.79 6.72
CA HIS A 76 -11.53 19.72 5.34
C HIS A 76 -12.32 20.96 4.88
N ARG A 77 -12.72 21.85 5.79
CA ARG A 77 -13.54 23.04 5.49
C ARG A 77 -12.79 24.19 4.80
N LYS A 78 -11.49 24.06 4.55
CA LYS A 78 -10.65 25.12 3.94
C LYS A 78 -9.93 24.69 2.65
N LEU A 79 -10.62 23.92 1.80
CA LEU A 79 -10.09 23.48 0.50
C LEU A 79 -9.61 24.67 -0.36
N ILE A 80 -10.41 25.75 -0.44
CA ILE A 80 -10.04 26.93 -1.26
C ILE A 80 -8.76 27.60 -0.71
N ASP A 81 -8.63 27.74 0.60
CA ASP A 81 -7.45 28.35 1.22
C ASP A 81 -6.20 27.49 1.04
N GLY A 82 -6.33 26.16 1.14
CA GLY A 82 -5.22 25.25 0.88
C GLY A 82 -4.77 25.28 -0.58
N ILE A 83 -5.70 25.34 -1.54
CA ILE A 83 -5.37 25.49 -2.96
C ILE A 83 -4.65 26.83 -3.20
N ARG A 84 -5.14 27.93 -2.60
CA ARG A 84 -4.51 29.25 -2.71
C ARG A 84 -3.07 29.26 -2.17
N LYS A 85 -2.81 28.58 -1.05
CA LYS A 85 -1.45 28.43 -0.50
C LYS A 85 -0.54 27.60 -1.41
N VAL A 86 -1.05 26.52 -1.99
CA VAL A 86 -0.30 25.70 -2.94
C VAL A 86 0.04 26.52 -4.19
N GLN A 87 -0.92 27.27 -4.71
CA GLN A 87 -0.73 28.14 -5.87
C GLN A 87 0.35 29.20 -5.60
N GLN A 88 0.26 29.92 -4.48
CA GLN A 88 1.26 30.93 -4.11
C GLN A 88 2.69 30.37 -4.07
N ARG A 89 2.90 29.16 -3.52
CA ARG A 89 4.21 28.51 -3.51
C ARG A 89 4.70 28.15 -4.92
N ARG A 90 3.79 27.73 -5.80
CA ARG A 90 4.10 27.41 -7.20
C ARG A 90 4.42 28.67 -8.00
N ASP A 91 3.69 29.76 -7.78
CA ASP A 91 3.93 31.05 -8.44
C ASP A 91 5.32 31.60 -8.10
N VAL A 92 5.75 31.49 -6.84
CA VAL A 92 7.11 31.88 -6.43
C VAL A 92 8.17 31.04 -7.16
N THR A 93 7.95 29.73 -7.27
CA THR A 93 8.87 28.83 -7.98
C THR A 93 8.91 29.17 -9.47
N TYR A 94 7.76 29.44 -10.08
CA TYR A 94 7.63 29.84 -11.47
C TYR A 94 8.30 31.19 -11.75
N ALA A 95 8.10 32.18 -10.88
CA ALA A 95 8.74 33.49 -11.00
C ALA A 95 10.27 33.39 -10.93
N ARG A 96 10.80 32.54 -10.03
CA ARG A 96 12.24 32.25 -9.98
C ARG A 96 12.76 31.63 -11.27
N TYR A 97 12.00 30.69 -11.84
CA TYR A 97 12.36 30.07 -13.11
C TYR A 97 12.37 31.09 -14.26
N VAL A 98 11.34 31.93 -14.37
CA VAL A 98 11.28 33.01 -15.38
C VAL A 98 12.43 34.01 -15.22
N ALA A 99 12.85 34.28 -13.98
CA ALA A 99 14.02 35.11 -13.68
C ALA A 99 15.37 34.44 -13.99
N GLY A 100 15.38 33.19 -14.49
CA GLY A 100 16.59 32.47 -14.89
C GLY A 100 17.31 31.76 -13.73
N HIS A 101 16.68 31.60 -12.56
CA HIS A 101 17.29 30.81 -11.49
C HIS A 101 17.22 29.30 -11.81
N ASN A 102 18.31 28.59 -11.52
CA ASN A 102 18.36 27.15 -11.64
C ASN A 102 17.38 26.47 -10.67
N PRO A 103 16.79 25.32 -11.06
CA PRO A 103 15.87 24.59 -10.19
C PRO A 103 16.59 24.13 -8.91
N GLU A 104 15.86 24.15 -7.79
CA GLU A 104 16.39 23.59 -6.55
C GLU A 104 16.69 22.10 -6.72
N PRO A 105 17.82 21.59 -6.19
CA PRO A 105 18.17 20.18 -6.30
C PRO A 105 17.09 19.32 -5.65
N LYS A 106 16.70 18.23 -6.33
CA LYS A 106 15.73 17.27 -5.78
C LYS A 106 16.34 16.65 -4.52
N ARG A 107 15.65 16.81 -3.38
CA ARG A 107 15.88 16.03 -2.16
C ARG A 107 15.28 14.64 -2.29
#